data_AF-A0A940PQ67-F1
#
_entry.id   AF-A0A940PQ67-F1
#
_cell.length_a   1.000
_cell.length_b   1.000
_cell.length_c   1.000
_cell.angle_alpha   90.00
_cell.angle_beta   90.00
_cell.angle_gamma   90.00
#
_symmetry.space_group_name_H-M   'P 1'
#
loop_
_entity.id
_entity.type
_entity.pdbx_description
1 polymer ?
#
loop_
_entity_poly.entity_id
_entity_poly.type
_entity_poly.pdbx_seq_one_letter_code
_entity_poly.pdbx_strand_id
1 'polypeptide(L)' 'MKAFFKKIFANTCPQCNETLSSKSDPIGYVKVCPQGHYKEETYSVLEVKIMNIDLK' A
#
# COMPACT_ATOMS: atom_id res chain seq x y z
N MET A 1 21.94 9.32 -6.67
CA MET A 1 21.20 8.06 -6.92
C MET A 1 20.35 7.67 -5.68
N LYS A 2 19.27 8.40 -5.38
CA LYS A 2 18.40 8.15 -4.19
C LYS A 2 16.95 7.77 -4.56
N ALA A 3 16.73 7.25 -5.77
CA ALA A 3 15.37 6.96 -6.27
C ALA A 3 14.98 5.47 -6.24
N PHE A 4 15.94 4.55 -6.03
CA PHE A 4 15.68 3.12 -6.16
C PHE A 4 15.16 2.44 -4.88
N PHE A 5 15.43 2.98 -3.69
CA PHE A 5 14.93 2.40 -2.44
C PHE A 5 13.45 2.68 -2.16
N LYS A 6 12.84 3.69 -2.82
CA LYS A 6 11.41 3.99 -2.63
C LYS A 6 10.47 2.93 -3.22
N LYS A 7 10.93 2.14 -4.19
CA LYS A 7 10.09 1.13 -4.85
C LYS A 7 9.96 -0.18 -4.07
N ILE A 8 10.94 -0.50 -3.23
CA ILE A 8 10.91 -1.78 -2.49
C ILE A 8 9.87 -1.71 -1.36
N PHE A 9 9.80 -0.57 -0.65
CA PHE A 9 8.76 -0.33 0.36
C PHE A 9 7.34 -0.16 -0.20
N ALA A 10 7.17 0.02 -1.51
CA ALA A 10 5.84 0.19 -2.10
C ALA A 10 5.01 -1.11 -2.06
N ASN A 11 5.66 -2.25 -1.82
CA ASN A 11 5.07 -3.59 -1.76
C ASN A 11 5.35 -4.30 -0.44
N THR A 12 5.97 -3.65 0.55
CA THR A 12 6.20 -4.23 1.87
C THR A 12 5.63 -3.33 2.96
N CYS A 13 5.08 -3.96 4.00
CA CYS A 13 4.55 -3.27 5.14
C CYS A 13 5.70 -2.57 5.89
N PRO A 14 5.61 -1.25 6.18
CA PRO A 14 6.67 -0.54 6.88
C PRO A 14 6.86 -1.01 8.34
N GLN A 15 5.89 -1.73 8.91
CA GLN A 15 5.91 -2.17 10.30
C GLN A 15 6.42 -3.61 10.48
N CYS A 16 5.84 -4.57 9.74
CA CYS A 16 6.25 -5.97 9.84
C CYS A 16 7.17 -6.43 8.70
N ASN A 17 7.47 -5.55 7.74
CA ASN A 17 8.29 -5.84 6.56
C ASN A 17 7.75 -6.97 5.65
N GLU A 18 6.53 -7.45 5.90
CA GLU A 18 5.87 -8.46 5.08
C GLU A 18 5.35 -7.88 3.76
N THR A 19 5.26 -8.73 2.74
CA THR A 19 4.71 -8.34 1.44
C THR A 19 3.25 -7.93 1.56
N LEU A 20 2.92 -6.75 1.02
CA LEU A 20 1.55 -6.27 0.91
C LEU A 20 0.80 -7.08 -0.15
N SER A 21 -0.39 -7.52 0.21
CA SER A 21 -1.30 -8.16 -0.73
C SER A 21 -2.01 -7.09 -1.55
N SER A 22 -1.76 -7.06 -2.86
CA SER A 22 -2.36 -6.10 -3.79
C SER A 22 -3.54 -6.72 -4.52
N LYS A 23 -4.70 -6.07 -4.46
CA LYS A 23 -5.90 -6.39 -5.22
C LYS A 23 -6.22 -5.23 -6.16
N SER A 24 -6.38 -5.52 -7.44
CA SER A 24 -6.86 -4.55 -8.42
C SER A 24 -8.32 -4.82 -8.75
N ASP A 25 -9.14 -3.80 -8.72
CA ASP A 25 -10.54 -3.81 -9.12
C ASP A 25 -10.75 -2.76 -10.23
N PRO A 26 -11.85 -2.79 -11.00
CA PRO A 26 -12.09 -1.83 -12.09
C PRO A 26 -12.14 -0.36 -11.63
N ILE A 27 -12.40 -0.13 -10.34
CA ILE A 27 -12.53 1.19 -9.72
C ILE A 27 -11.15 1.72 -9.24
N GLY A 28 -10.18 0.83 -9.03
CA GLY A 28 -8.95 1.19 -8.34
C GLY A 28 -8.08 0.00 -7.92
N TYR A 29 -7.06 0.25 -7.10
CA TYR A 29 -6.24 -0.80 -6.51
C TYR A 29 -6.11 -0.60 -5.01
N VAL A 30 -6.11 -1.72 -4.29
CA VAL A 30 -5.97 -1.79 -2.84
C VAL A 30 -4.74 -2.62 -2.51
N LYS A 31 -3.88 -2.13 -1.63
CA LYS A 31 -2.79 -2.90 -1.03
C LYS A 31 -3.05 -3.03 0.46
N VAL A 32 -2.97 -4.22 1.00
CA VAL A 32 -3.18 -4.45 2.43
C VAL A 32 -2.09 -5.35 3.00
N CYS A 33 -1.63 -5.01 4.20
CA CYS A 33 -0.76 -5.88 4.97
C CYS A 33 -1.60 -7.03 5.54
N PRO A 34 -1.15 -8.30 5.42
CA PRO A 34 -1.87 -9.44 5.98
C PRO A 34 -2.06 -9.36 7.49
N GLN A 35 -1.14 -8.69 8.21
CA GLN A 35 -1.23 -8.42 9.65
C GLN A 35 -2.15 -7.23 10.02
N GLY A 36 -2.66 -6.49 9.03
CA GLY A 36 -3.52 -5.33 9.25
C GLY A 36 -2.82 -4.00 9.59
N HIS A 37 -1.49 -3.94 9.63
CA HIS A 37 -0.73 -2.73 9.99
C HIS A 37 -0.79 -1.60 8.94
N TYR A 38 -1.05 -1.93 7.68
CA TYR A 38 -0.99 -1.00 6.57
C TYR A 38 -2.06 -1.31 5.52
N LYS A 39 -2.75 -0.28 5.03
CA LYS A 39 -3.71 -0.38 3.92
C LYS A 39 -3.60 0.87 3.03
N GLU A 40 -3.47 0.67 1.73
CA GLU A 40 -3.46 1.72 0.71
C GLU A 40 -4.58 1.45 -0.28
N GLU A 41 -5.45 2.42 -0.52
CA GLU A 41 -6.56 2.32 -1.47
C GLU A 41 -6.46 3.47 -2.45
N THR A 42 -6.33 3.17 -3.74
CA THR A 42 -6.30 4.18 -4.79
C THR A 42 -7.51 4.00 -5.68
N TYR A 43 -8.34 5.02 -5.76
CA TYR A 43 -9.53 5.05 -6.60
C TYR A 43 -9.25 5.91 -7.82
N SER A 44 -8.93 5.28 -8.94
CA SER A 44 -8.51 5.97 -10.16
C SER A 44 -9.62 6.87 -10.73
N VAL A 45 -10.88 6.45 -10.59
CA VAL A 45 -12.05 7.23 -11.03
C VAL A 45 -12.30 8.50 -10.23
N LEU A 46 -11.81 8.56 -9.00
CA LEU A 46 -11.96 9.73 -8.12
C LEU A 46 -10.65 10.50 -7.97
N GLU A 47 -9.55 10.00 -8.54
CA GLU A 47 -8.17 10.48 -8.32
C GLU A 47 -7.80 10.60 -6.83
N VAL A 48 -8.41 9.79 -5.98
CA VAL A 48 -8.18 9.76 -4.53
C VAL A 48 -7.27 8.61 -4.16
N LYS A 49 -6.31 8.89 -3.27
CA LYS A 49 -5.48 7.87 -2.61
C LYS A 49 -5.66 7.97 -1.09
N ILE A 50 -6.12 6.89 -0.49
CA ILE A 50 -6.29 6.72 0.95
C ILE A 50 -5.16 5.84 1.46
N MET A 51 -4.50 6.26 2.54
CA MET A 51 -3.46 5.48 3.22
C MET A 51 -3.81 5.39 4.69
N ASN A 52 -4.08 4.18 5.15
CA ASN A 52 -4.28 3.85 6.56
C ASN A 52 -3.05 3.15 7.10
N ILE A 53 -2.45 3.75 8.11
CA ILE A 53 -1.27 3.23 8.81
C ILE A 53 -1.68 3.05 10.27
N ASP A 54 -1.75 1.81 10.73
CA ASP A 54 -2.03 1.51 12.14
C ASP A 54 -0.70 1.60 12.91
N LEU A 55 -0.48 2.72 13.61
CA LEU A 55 0.70 2.93 14.46
C LEU A 55 0.45 2.31 15.84
N LYS A 56 0.68 1.00 15.97
CA LYS A 56 0.69 0.31 17.27
C LYS A 56 2.10 0.11 17.80
#